data_AF-A0ABD0XRP1-F1
#
_entry.id   AF-A0ABD0XRP1-F1
#
_cell.length_a   1.000
_cell.length_b   1.000
_cell.length_c   1.000
_cell.angle_alpha   90.00
_cell.angle_beta   90.00
_cell.angle_gamma   90.00
#
_symmetry.space_group_name_H-M   'P 1'
#
loop_
_entity.id
_entity.type
_entity.pdbx_description
1 polymer ?
#
loop_
_entity_poly.entity_id
_entity_poly.type
_entity_poly.pdbx_seq_one_letter_code
_entity_poly.pdbx_strand_id
1 'polypeptide(L)'
;LAALQGLPGAKVCDIQHKLPSILACHTNVNNIIVHVGTNDIRERWSVAFQENYKTLITIVMGTGKHIVSSGPLPTYRKGSERWSRLFDLHTWLKRYCASLNSPNVNNFDLF
;
A
#
# COMPACT_ATOMS: atom_id res chain seq x y z
N LEU A 1 -19.56 -7.72 5.58
CA LEU A 1 -19.74 -6.69 4.53
C LEU A 1 -18.37 -6.30 4.02
N ALA A 2 -18.13 -6.34 2.71
CA ALA A 2 -16.89 -5.85 2.10
C ALA A 2 -17.20 -4.53 1.36
N ALA A 3 -16.39 -3.50 1.59
CA ALA A 3 -16.48 -2.24 0.87
C ALA A 3 -15.19 -2.06 0.06
N LEU A 4 -15.33 -1.76 -1.23
CA LEU A 4 -14.20 -1.47 -2.12
C LEU A 4 -14.18 0.03 -2.39
N GLN A 5 -13.12 0.70 -1.94
CA GLN A 5 -12.88 2.12 -2.23
C GLN A 5 -11.67 2.26 -3.16
N GLY A 6 -11.93 2.30 -4.46
CA GLY A 6 -10.91 2.53 -5.48
C GLY A 6 -10.69 4.02 -5.74
N LEU A 7 -9.42 4.44 -5.80
CA LEU A 7 -9.02 5.80 -6.16
C LEU A 7 -8.01 5.73 -7.31
N PRO A 8 -8.47 5.76 -8.58
CA PRO A 8 -7.58 5.64 -9.73
C PRO A 8 -6.49 6.73 -9.73
N GLY A 9 -5.25 6.34 -10.00
CA GLY A 9 -4.11 7.26 -10.02
C GLY A 9 -3.63 7.74 -8.65
N ALA A 10 -4.31 7.37 -7.56
CA ALA A 10 -3.93 7.80 -6.21
C ALA A 10 -2.54 7.28 -5.81
N LYS A 11 -1.80 8.16 -5.14
CA LYS A 11 -0.56 7.91 -4.42
C LYS A 11 -0.82 7.65 -2.94
N VAL A 12 0.20 7.26 -2.20
CA VAL A 12 0.07 7.03 -0.75
C VAL A 12 -0.46 8.25 0.00
N CYS A 13 0.03 9.45 -0.34
CA CYS A 13 -0.41 10.69 0.29
C CYS A 13 -1.89 10.99 0.06
N ASP A 14 -2.42 10.68 -1.12
CA ASP A 14 -3.85 10.85 -1.43
C ASP A 14 -4.70 9.91 -0.56
N ILE A 15 -4.24 8.68 -0.37
CA ILE A 15 -4.91 7.70 0.49
C ILE A 15 -4.90 8.17 1.95
N GLN A 16 -3.75 8.62 2.45
CA GLN A 16 -3.65 9.15 3.82
C GLN A 16 -4.65 10.27 4.07
N HIS A 17 -4.75 11.22 3.15
CA HIS A 17 -5.64 12.37 3.28
C HIS A 17 -7.11 11.95 3.30
N LYS A 18 -7.49 10.93 2.52
CA LYS A 18 -8.87 10.44 2.44
C LYS A 18 -9.23 9.40 3.49
N LEU A 19 -8.24 8.77 4.13
CA LEU A 19 -8.45 7.65 5.04
C LEU A 19 -9.44 7.95 6.17
N PRO A 20 -9.39 9.11 6.87
CA PRO A 20 -10.35 9.40 7.93
C PRO A 20 -11.81 9.38 7.46
N SER A 21 -12.09 9.97 6.30
CA SER A 21 -13.43 9.98 5.70
C SER A 21 -13.87 8.58 5.29
N ILE A 22 -12.98 7.77 4.72
CA ILE A 22 -13.26 6.38 4.33
C ILE A 22 -13.61 5.54 5.57
N LEU A 23 -12.85 5.67 6.66
CA LEU A 23 -13.10 4.95 7.90
C LEU A 23 -14.43 5.37 8.54
N ALA A 24 -14.79 6.67 8.47
CA ALA A 24 -16.06 7.17 8.96
C ALA A 24 -17.27 6.61 8.18
N CYS A 25 -17.13 6.39 6.87
CA CYS A 25 -18.17 5.76 6.04
C CYS A 25 -18.29 4.24 6.25
N HIS A 26 -17.27 3.60 6.82
CA HIS A 26 -17.15 2.14 6.93
C HIS A 26 -16.85 1.67 8.36
N THR A 27 -17.58 2.20 9.33
CA THR A 27 -17.37 1.91 10.77
C THR A 27 -17.39 0.42 11.12
N ASN A 28 -18.27 -0.36 10.45
CA ASN A 28 -18.47 -1.79 10.69
C ASN A 28 -17.43 -2.72 10.04
N VAL A 29 -16.44 -2.18 9.30
CA VAL A 29 -15.40 -3.00 8.66
C VAL A 29 -14.31 -3.35 9.67
N ASN A 30 -13.99 -4.63 9.81
CA ASN A 30 -12.96 -5.12 10.74
C ASN A 30 -11.63 -5.48 10.07
N ASN A 31 -11.62 -5.61 8.74
CA ASN A 31 -10.45 -5.98 7.96
C ASN A 31 -10.18 -4.92 6.90
N ILE A 32 -8.94 -4.42 6.82
CA ILE A 32 -8.52 -3.42 5.85
C ILE A 32 -7.40 -4.01 4.99
N ILE A 33 -7.62 -3.99 3.68
CA ILE A 33 -6.58 -4.35 2.70
C ILE A 33 -6.05 -3.04 2.11
N VAL A 34 -4.76 -2.79 2.30
CA VAL A 34 -4.09 -1.60 1.76
C VAL A 34 -3.35 -2.01 0.48
N HIS A 35 -3.78 -1.46 -0.66
CA HIS A 35 -3.13 -1.67 -1.96
C HIS A 35 -2.83 -0.32 -2.61
N VAL A 36 -1.60 0.16 -2.45
CA VAL A 36 -1.13 1.46 -2.97
C VAL A 36 0.39 1.42 -3.18
N GLY A 37 0.92 2.29 -4.05
CA GLY A 37 2.36 2.45 -4.26
C GLY A 37 2.78 2.42 -5.73
N THR A 38 2.03 1.74 -6.61
CA THR A 38 2.38 1.64 -8.04
C THR A 38 2.44 3.00 -8.74
N ASN A 39 1.59 3.95 -8.34
CA ASN A 39 1.60 5.30 -8.92
C ASN A 39 2.76 6.16 -8.39
N ASP A 40 3.29 5.82 -7.21
CA ASP A 40 4.38 6.53 -6.55
C ASP A 40 5.75 6.24 -7.21
N ILE A 41 5.90 5.13 -7.94
CA ILE A 41 7.18 4.76 -8.59
C ILE A 41 7.55 5.67 -9.79
N ARG A 42 6.58 6.44 -10.31
CA ARG A 42 6.79 7.34 -11.44
C ARG A 42 7.66 8.53 -11.03
N GLU A 43 7.43 9.01 -9.82
CA GLU A 43 8.29 9.99 -9.18
C GLU A 43 9.47 9.26 -8.56
N ARG A 44 10.62 9.92 -8.44
CA ARG A 44 11.82 9.30 -7.84
C ARG A 44 11.39 8.69 -6.50
N TRP A 45 11.56 7.39 -6.36
CA TRP A 45 11.27 6.66 -5.12
C TRP A 45 12.00 7.37 -3.99
N SER A 46 11.24 8.08 -3.17
CA SER A 46 11.77 9.07 -2.25
C SER A 46 11.58 8.60 -0.82
N VAL A 47 12.43 9.10 0.07
CA VAL A 47 12.23 9.00 1.52
C VAL A 47 10.79 9.41 1.90
N ALA A 48 10.23 10.41 1.22
CA ALA A 48 8.85 10.85 1.40
C ALA A 48 7.81 9.75 1.12
N PHE A 49 8.00 8.89 0.11
CA PHE A 49 7.11 7.74 -0.09
C PHE A 49 7.12 6.82 1.14
N GLN A 50 8.31 6.48 1.63
CA GLN A 50 8.46 5.56 2.76
C GLN A 50 7.85 6.14 4.03
N GLU A 51 8.07 7.42 4.30
CA GLU A 51 7.47 8.13 5.43
C GLU A 51 5.96 8.19 5.33
N ASN A 52 5.42 8.51 4.14
CA ASN A 52 3.99 8.50 3.91
C ASN A 52 3.41 7.10 4.12
N TYR A 53 4.06 6.05 3.60
CA TYR A 53 3.55 4.70 3.78
C TYR A 53 3.59 4.27 5.25
N LYS A 54 4.68 4.57 5.98
CA LYS A 54 4.77 4.32 7.43
C LYS A 54 3.65 5.01 8.19
N THR A 55 3.43 6.29 7.95
CA THR A 55 2.36 7.07 8.58
C THR A 55 0.98 6.49 8.26
N LEU A 56 0.74 6.09 7.02
CA LEU A 56 -0.51 5.45 6.62
C LEU A 56 -0.75 4.18 7.46
N ILE A 57 0.23 3.28 7.50
CA ILE A 57 0.10 2.02 8.23
C ILE A 57 -0.07 2.25 9.74
N THR A 58 0.65 3.21 10.33
CA THR A 58 0.47 3.58 11.74
C THR A 58 -0.94 4.05 12.05
N ILE A 59 -1.54 4.91 11.20
CA ILE A 59 -2.92 5.37 11.36
C ILE A 59 -3.88 4.19 11.31
N VAL A 60 -3.73 3.31 10.31
CA VAL A 60 -4.62 2.15 10.16
C VAL A 60 -4.45 1.19 11.35
N MET A 61 -3.23 0.92 11.82
CA MET A 61 -2.97 0.08 13.01
C MET A 61 -3.61 0.66 14.27
N GLY A 62 -3.59 1.98 14.43
CA GLY A 62 -4.24 2.69 15.53
C GLY A 62 -5.77 2.52 15.57
N THR A 63 -6.40 2.05 14.48
CA THR A 63 -7.85 1.78 14.46
C THR A 63 -8.25 0.49 15.18
N GLY A 64 -7.29 -0.37 15.55
CA GLY A 64 -7.56 -1.69 16.14
C GLY A 64 -8.15 -2.72 15.16
N LYS A 65 -8.22 -2.40 13.86
CA LYS A 65 -8.71 -3.29 12.81
C LYS A 65 -7.58 -4.19 12.31
N HIS A 66 -7.92 -5.35 11.76
CA HIS A 66 -6.95 -6.26 11.15
C HIS A 66 -6.51 -5.71 9.79
N ILE A 67 -5.19 -5.70 9.52
CA ILE A 67 -4.61 -5.03 8.36
C ILE A 67 -3.78 -6.00 7.56
N VAL A 68 -4.00 -5.97 6.25
CA VAL A 68 -3.21 -6.73 5.29
C VAL A 68 -2.70 -5.75 4.25
N SER A 69 -1.38 -5.68 4.10
CA SER A 69 -0.78 -4.98 2.96
C SER A 69 -0.84 -5.88 1.72
N SER A 70 -1.16 -5.33 0.57
CA SER A 70 -1.19 -6.04 -0.70
C SER A 70 -0.16 -5.42 -1.63
N GLY A 71 0.90 -6.16 -1.94
CA GLY A 71 1.99 -5.70 -2.79
C GLY A 71 1.55 -5.38 -4.23
N PRO A 72 2.38 -4.64 -4.99
CA PRO A 72 2.03 -4.29 -6.37
C PRO A 72 1.97 -5.51 -7.28
N LEU A 73 1.14 -5.42 -8.33
CA LEU A 73 1.13 -6.37 -9.43
C LEU A 73 2.31 -6.10 -10.39
N PRO A 74 3.00 -7.13 -10.90
CA PRO A 74 4.14 -7.01 -11.82
C PRO A 74 3.68 -6.59 -13.22
N THR A 75 3.29 -5.32 -13.35
CA THR A 75 2.61 -4.74 -14.52
C THR A 75 3.54 -4.28 -15.65
N TYR A 76 4.85 -4.23 -15.40
CA TYR A 76 5.85 -3.76 -16.37
C TYR A 76 6.71 -4.90 -16.89
N ARG A 77 7.23 -4.76 -18.12
CA ARG A 77 8.18 -5.71 -18.69
C ARG A 77 9.46 -5.76 -17.85
N LYS A 78 9.90 -6.98 -17.51
CA LYS A 78 11.19 -7.24 -16.84
C LYS A 78 12.33 -6.55 -17.61
N GLY A 79 13.28 -5.96 -16.87
CA GLY A 79 14.41 -5.22 -17.45
C GLY A 79 14.13 -3.77 -17.82
N SER A 80 12.89 -3.29 -17.71
CA SER A 80 12.59 -1.85 -17.81
C SER A 80 12.90 -1.12 -16.51
N GLU A 81 13.25 0.17 -16.58
CA GLU A 81 13.45 1.01 -15.39
C GLU A 81 12.22 1.00 -14.46
N ARG A 82 11.01 1.06 -15.03
CA ARG A 82 9.77 1.00 -14.25
C ARG A 82 9.60 -0.34 -13.53
N TRP A 83 10.03 -1.45 -14.14
CA TRP A 83 10.03 -2.74 -13.48
C TRP A 83 10.99 -2.75 -12.29
N SER A 84 12.22 -2.23 -12.44
CA SER A 84 13.18 -2.16 -11.32
C SER A 84 12.64 -1.33 -10.17
N ARG A 85 12.07 -0.15 -10.44
CA ARG A 85 11.45 0.70 -9.42
C ARG A 85 10.26 0.00 -8.74
N LEU A 86 9.46 -0.75 -9.49
CA LEU A 86 8.34 -1.52 -8.95
C LEU A 86 8.82 -2.69 -8.07
N PHE A 87 9.90 -3.35 -8.46
CA PHE A 87 10.52 -4.43 -7.70
C PHE A 87 11.16 -3.93 -6.40
N ASP A 88 11.80 -2.76 -6.42
CA ASP A 88 12.33 -2.09 -5.22
C ASP A 88 11.20 -1.75 -4.24
N LEU A 89 10.09 -1.19 -4.74
CA LEU A 89 8.88 -0.96 -3.96
C LEU A 89 8.36 -2.26 -3.33
N HIS A 90 8.19 -3.33 -4.12
CA HIS A 90 7.72 -4.63 -3.63
C HIS A 90 8.62 -5.16 -2.50
N THR A 91 9.94 -5.15 -2.73
CA THR A 91 10.94 -5.64 -1.78
C THR A 91 10.90 -4.84 -0.48
N TRP A 92 10.81 -3.52 -0.57
CA TRP A 92 10.71 -2.64 0.58
C TRP A 92 9.42 -2.89 1.38
N LEU A 93 8.26 -2.98 0.71
CA LEU A 93 6.98 -3.27 1.37
C LEU A 93 7.03 -4.60 2.12
N LYS A 94 7.60 -5.64 1.50
CA LYS A 94 7.80 -6.95 2.13
C LYS A 94 8.63 -6.86 3.41
N ARG A 95 9.76 -6.16 3.37
CA ARG A 95 10.63 -5.95 4.54
C ARG A 95 9.95 -5.14 5.63
N TYR A 96 9.25 -4.06 5.27
CA TYR A 96 8.59 -3.20 6.23
C TYR A 96 7.41 -3.90 6.92
N CYS A 97 6.54 -4.58 6.17
CA CYS A 97 5.43 -5.33 6.76
C CYS A 97 5.92 -6.45 7.67
N ALA A 98 6.98 -7.16 7.28
CA ALA A 98 7.63 -8.17 8.12
C ALA A 98 8.15 -7.56 9.44
N SER A 99 8.72 -6.35 9.41
CA SER A 99 9.18 -5.67 10.64
C SER A 99 8.06 -5.29 11.61
N LEU A 100 6.81 -5.24 11.12
CA LEU A 100 5.62 -4.96 11.91
C LEU A 100 4.86 -6.23 12.31
N ASN A 101 5.34 -7.42 11.95
CA ASN A 101 4.56 -8.67 12.00
C ASN A 101 3.18 -8.54 11.33
N SER A 102 3.07 -7.68 10.31
CA SER A 102 1.82 -7.45 9.58
C SER A 102 1.78 -8.33 8.32
N PRO A 103 0.65 -9.03 8.04
CA PRO A 103 0.49 -9.82 6.83
C PRO A 103 0.70 -8.99 5.56
N ASN A 104 1.47 -9.53 4.61
CA ASN A 104 1.65 -8.96 3.28
C ASN A 104 1.33 -10.01 2.21
N VAL A 105 0.43 -9.67 1.29
CA VAL A 105 0.11 -10.51 0.12
C VAL A 105 1.15 -10.25 -0.96
N ASN A 106 1.91 -11.29 -1.28
CA ASN A 106 2.91 -11.26 -2.34
C ASN A 106 2.28 -11.55 -3.70
N ASN A 107 1.84 -10.49 -4.38
CA ASN A 107 1.32 -10.60 -5.76
C ASN A 107 2.44 -10.72 -6.81
N PHE A 108 3.68 -10.39 -6.46
CA PHE A 108 4.78 -10.26 -7.42
C PHE A 108 5.35 -11.63 -7.86
N ASP A 109 5.27 -12.62 -6.99
CA ASP A 109 5.68 -14.00 -7.31
C ASP A 109 4.55 -14.84 -7.94
N LEU A 110 3.31 -14.33 -7.90
CA LEU A 110 2.11 -15.03 -8.40
C LEU A 110 1.74 -14.65 -9.84
N PHE A 111 2.11 -13.46 -10.31
CA PHE A 111 1.77 -12.90 -11.61
C PHE A 111 3.03 -12.55 -12.41
#